data_AF-A0A444RYX1-F1
#
_entry.id   AF-A0A444RYX1-F1
#
_cell.length_a   1.000
_cell.length_b   1.000
_cell.length_c   1.000
_cell.angle_alpha   90.00
_cell.angle_beta   90.00
_cell.angle_gamma   90.00
#
_symmetry.space_group_name_H-M   'P 1'
#
loop_
_entity.id
_entity.type
_entity.pdbx_description
1 polymer ?
#
loop_
_entity_poly.entity_id
_entity_poly.type
_entity_poly.pdbx_seq_one_letter_code
_entity_poly.pdbx_strand_id
1 'polypeptide(L)'
;MDRRQQSPGLGPRHDAASRIQKPESVADKMAALKARVAAAIGGSKAKGGLNVGLHPALEDLGSWKPSGSSTDVRNANQRPPAHASKGARTSTTSHDLLRNRTDQHSNPYFDEQLAAQPSAGKQRQSRQLVFNQKGKYIQQANALRRQAALEAMKKRIAAQTRKAGIDDELDLEKNLIVDAPPEIEWWDEGLVDGNYDSIDDAARLKIESPDSIVTEYIQHPVALEPPQDRKAPAPKAMYLTSKEQAKLRRQRRMAELKEQQAKIRLGLVPAPPPKVKKSNMMRVYADSAVKDPTAVETMVNRQIAERQQTHQLANDERKLTKEQKHEKLAANQEKDAASGIHIAVFRINSLANGQHRFKIGKNAEQHSLTGICIMHPRLNLVIVEGGEHSIKKYKQLMLNRIDWTENSPSREKSGPQQVARDWLIAENEQGGLKDMSSNECKLVFEGEEKARAFRKWGSKVCESDSEAKDALSRAKMDNFWALAKGM
;
A
#
# COMPACT_ATOMS: atom_id res chain seq x y z
N MET A 1 29.01 91.31 -31.85
CA MET A 1 29.64 90.92 -30.56
C MET A 1 29.02 89.61 -30.11
N ASP A 2 29.83 88.73 -29.55
CA ASP A 2 29.49 87.32 -29.27
C ASP A 2 28.84 87.07 -27.91
N ARG A 3 27.99 86.03 -27.85
CA ARG A 3 27.93 84.91 -26.88
C ARG A 3 26.51 84.31 -26.94
N ARG A 4 26.29 83.07 -27.41
CA ARG A 4 26.72 81.72 -26.96
C ARG A 4 26.01 81.19 -25.70
N GLN A 5 25.23 80.13 -25.93
CA GLN A 5 24.98 78.98 -25.03
C GLN A 5 24.15 79.29 -23.75
N GLN A 6 23.42 78.33 -23.15
CA GLN A 6 23.55 76.87 -23.19
C GLN A 6 22.17 76.17 -23.05
N SER A 7 22.03 74.93 -23.55
CA SER A 7 20.79 74.14 -23.48
C SER A 7 20.80 73.12 -22.32
N PRO A 8 19.67 72.89 -21.62
CA PRO A 8 19.58 71.83 -20.61
C PRO A 8 19.46 70.45 -21.29
N GLY A 9 20.29 69.48 -20.86
CA GLY A 9 20.35 68.15 -21.46
C GLY A 9 19.22 67.21 -21.03
N LEU A 10 18.70 66.42 -21.97
CA LEU A 10 17.77 65.31 -21.71
C LEU A 10 18.52 64.09 -21.17
N GLY A 11 18.82 64.09 -19.88
CA GLY A 11 19.31 62.91 -19.16
C GLY A 11 18.17 61.94 -18.81
N PRO A 12 18.35 60.60 -18.89
CA PRO A 12 17.33 59.64 -18.48
C PRO A 12 17.01 59.77 -16.99
N ARG A 13 15.75 60.09 -16.65
CA ARG A 13 15.26 60.01 -15.27
C ARG A 13 14.95 58.54 -14.94
N HIS A 14 15.74 57.94 -14.06
CA HIS A 14 15.42 56.65 -13.47
C HIS A 14 14.26 56.79 -12.48
N ASP A 15 13.05 56.59 -12.97
CA ASP A 15 11.87 56.37 -12.11
C ASP A 15 11.93 54.95 -11.53
N ALA A 16 11.80 54.83 -10.21
CA ALA A 16 11.87 53.56 -9.50
C ALA A 16 10.53 52.79 -9.49
N ALA A 17 9.41 53.44 -9.82
CA ALA A 17 8.07 52.89 -9.69
C ALA A 17 7.62 52.04 -10.91
N SER A 18 8.26 52.18 -12.07
CA SER A 18 7.80 51.62 -13.35
C SER A 18 8.31 50.20 -13.67
N ARG A 19 8.96 49.51 -12.71
CA ARG A 19 9.55 48.18 -12.95
C ARG A 19 8.51 47.05 -12.92
N ILE A 20 7.81 46.87 -14.04
CA ILE A 20 7.00 45.66 -14.30
C ILE A 20 7.90 44.43 -14.16
N GLN A 21 7.68 43.63 -13.11
CA GLN A 21 8.36 42.36 -12.93
C GLN A 21 7.71 41.33 -13.85
N LYS A 22 8.48 40.72 -14.76
CA LYS A 22 8.05 39.47 -15.39
C LYS A 22 7.84 38.42 -14.29
N PRO A 23 6.79 37.57 -14.38
CA PRO A 23 6.69 36.44 -13.47
C PRO A 23 7.89 35.51 -13.69
N GLU A 24 8.81 35.45 -12.72
CA GLU A 24 9.94 34.51 -12.74
C GLU A 24 9.41 33.08 -12.91
N SER A 25 9.94 32.31 -13.86
CA SER A 25 9.49 30.93 -14.07
C SER A 25 9.85 30.05 -12.87
N VAL A 26 9.21 28.88 -12.76
CA VAL A 26 9.55 27.91 -11.70
C VAL A 26 11.00 27.40 -11.88
N ALA A 27 11.47 27.32 -13.12
CA ALA A 27 12.87 27.05 -13.46
C ALA A 27 13.82 28.16 -12.98
N ASP A 28 13.49 29.45 -13.20
CA ASP A 28 14.28 30.59 -12.72
C ASP A 28 14.37 30.62 -11.19
N LYS A 29 13.24 30.40 -10.51
CA LYS A 29 13.19 30.30 -9.04
C LYS A 29 14.03 29.15 -8.51
N MET A 30 14.00 27.98 -9.17
CA MET A 30 14.84 26.85 -8.81
C MET A 30 16.33 27.13 -9.13
N ALA A 31 16.64 27.81 -10.23
CA ALA A 31 18.00 28.20 -10.59
C ALA A 31 18.57 29.24 -9.60
N ALA A 32 17.78 30.26 -9.23
CA ALA A 32 18.14 31.24 -8.21
C ALA A 32 18.32 30.60 -6.83
N LEU A 33 17.50 29.62 -6.45
CA LEU A 33 17.67 28.87 -5.21
C LEU A 33 18.94 27.99 -5.24
N LYS A 34 19.17 27.25 -6.33
CA LYS A 34 20.42 26.48 -6.57
C LYS A 34 21.65 27.40 -6.52
N ALA A 35 21.59 28.59 -7.12
CA ALA A 35 22.66 29.58 -7.11
C ALA A 35 22.90 30.17 -5.71
N ARG A 36 21.85 30.47 -4.93
CA ARG A 36 21.99 30.91 -3.53
C ARG A 36 22.61 29.84 -2.64
N VAL A 37 22.24 28.57 -2.83
CA VAL A 37 22.87 27.44 -2.12
C VAL A 37 24.32 27.24 -2.55
N ALA A 38 24.63 27.34 -3.86
CA ALA A 38 26.00 27.27 -4.36
C ALA A 38 26.88 28.43 -3.85
N ALA A 39 26.35 29.65 -3.75
CA ALA A 39 27.03 30.81 -3.18
C ALA A 39 27.32 30.61 -1.67
N ALA A 40 26.36 30.07 -0.92
CA ALA A 40 26.57 29.72 0.50
C ALA A 40 27.64 28.63 0.71
N ILE A 41 27.82 27.73 -0.25
CA ILE A 41 28.89 26.71 -0.25
C ILE A 41 30.25 27.32 -0.68
N GLY A 42 30.24 28.26 -1.63
CA GLY A 42 31.43 28.83 -2.26
C GLY A 42 32.43 29.52 -1.31
N GLY A 43 31.97 29.98 -0.14
CA GLY A 43 32.81 30.68 0.84
C GLY A 43 33.86 29.83 1.58
N SER A 44 34.08 28.55 1.21
CA SER A 44 34.94 27.64 1.99
C SER A 44 35.87 26.71 1.20
N LYS A 45 36.51 27.20 0.12
CA LYS A 45 37.71 26.56 -0.47
C LYS A 45 38.94 26.69 0.46
N ALA A 46 38.90 26.00 1.60
CA ALA A 46 40.08 25.79 2.43
C ALA A 46 41.07 24.87 1.71
N LYS A 47 42.31 25.33 1.49
CA LYS A 47 43.42 24.51 0.96
C LYS A 47 43.90 23.50 2.01
N GLY A 48 43.09 22.47 2.27
CA GLY A 48 43.47 21.29 3.05
C GLY A 48 44.25 20.32 2.17
N GLY A 49 45.58 20.41 2.15
CA GLY A 49 46.43 19.60 1.29
C GLY A 49 46.55 18.14 1.72
N LEU A 50 45.62 17.28 1.25
CA LEU A 50 45.81 15.83 1.20
C LEU A 50 44.77 15.20 0.25
N ASN A 51 45.23 14.71 -0.91
CA ASN A 51 44.39 13.89 -1.79
C ASN A 51 44.14 12.54 -1.12
N VAL A 52 42.92 12.34 -0.61
CA VAL A 52 42.41 11.04 -0.20
C VAL A 52 41.17 10.78 -1.04
N GLY A 53 41.29 9.87 -2.01
CA GLY A 53 40.16 9.47 -2.85
C GLY A 53 39.05 8.82 -2.03
N LEU A 54 37.85 8.75 -2.61
CA LEU A 54 36.75 8.01 -2.01
C LEU A 54 37.15 6.53 -1.89
N HIS A 55 36.72 5.85 -0.83
CA HIS A 55 37.03 4.43 -0.68
C HIS A 55 36.20 3.63 -1.69
N PRO A 56 36.79 2.76 -2.53
CA PRO A 56 36.13 2.20 -3.73
C PRO A 56 34.86 1.38 -3.41
N ALA A 57 34.71 0.90 -2.18
CA ALA A 57 33.48 0.27 -1.69
C ALA A 57 32.25 1.22 -1.57
N LEU A 58 32.36 2.49 -1.96
CA LEU A 58 31.24 3.46 -2.01
C LEU A 58 30.90 3.97 -3.41
N GLU A 59 31.65 3.63 -4.46
CA GLU A 59 31.34 4.11 -5.83
C GLU A 59 30.28 3.24 -6.54
N ASP A 60 30.23 1.93 -6.26
CA ASP A 60 29.33 0.99 -6.96
C ASP A 60 28.02 0.69 -6.19
N LEU A 61 27.27 1.76 -5.88
CA LEU A 61 25.84 1.68 -5.51
C LEU A 61 24.94 2.20 -6.63
N GLY A 62 25.47 2.32 -7.84
CA GLY A 62 24.80 2.89 -9.02
C GLY A 62 24.28 1.89 -10.05
N SER A 63 24.64 0.61 -9.97
CA SER A 63 24.36 -0.38 -11.02
C SER A 63 23.68 -1.66 -10.47
N TRP A 64 22.66 -2.16 -11.19
CA TRP A 64 21.98 -3.42 -10.87
C TRP A 64 21.34 -4.04 -12.13
N LYS A 65 21.87 -5.18 -12.60
CA LYS A 65 21.23 -6.23 -13.43
C LYS A 65 22.16 -7.49 -13.49
N PRO A 66 21.74 -8.67 -14.00
CA PRO A 66 21.86 -9.88 -13.17
C PRO A 66 22.68 -11.07 -13.73
N SER A 67 22.96 -12.01 -12.80
CA SER A 67 23.18 -13.46 -12.96
C SER A 67 24.40 -13.99 -13.75
N GLY A 68 25.15 -14.92 -13.13
CA GLY A 68 26.25 -15.64 -13.79
C GLY A 68 27.03 -16.63 -12.90
N SER A 69 26.48 -17.84 -12.70
CA SER A 69 27.12 -19.12 -12.34
C SER A 69 28.51 -19.21 -11.65
N SER A 70 28.55 -19.96 -10.52
CA SER A 70 29.51 -21.02 -10.16
C SER A 70 30.37 -20.87 -8.88
N THR A 71 30.46 -21.99 -8.15
CA THR A 71 31.52 -22.54 -7.26
C THR A 71 32.79 -21.73 -6.94
N ASP A 72 33.45 -21.80 -5.77
CA ASP A 72 33.20 -22.32 -4.38
C ASP A 72 34.39 -21.75 -3.51
N VAL A 73 35.00 -22.21 -2.39
CA VAL A 73 34.91 -23.40 -1.52
C VAL A 73 35.48 -23.12 -0.11
N ARG A 74 34.73 -23.47 0.96
CA ARG A 74 35.15 -23.70 2.38
C ARG A 74 35.77 -22.51 3.17
N ASN A 75 35.30 -22.20 4.39
CA ASN A 75 35.62 -22.82 5.73
C ASN A 75 37.07 -22.55 6.19
N ALA A 76 37.43 -22.22 7.44
CA ALA A 76 36.71 -22.26 8.73
C ALA A 76 37.18 -21.08 9.66
N ASN A 77 36.33 -20.48 10.50
CA ASN A 77 36.07 -20.84 11.90
C ASN A 77 37.29 -20.90 12.85
N GLN A 78 37.42 -19.95 13.80
CA GLN A 78 37.46 -20.19 15.27
C GLN A 78 37.69 -18.89 16.09
N ARG A 79 37.55 -18.96 17.44
CA ARG A 79 37.55 -17.83 18.39
C ARG A 79 38.33 -18.19 19.70
N PRO A 80 38.28 -17.45 20.83
CA PRO A 80 39.47 -17.02 21.60
C PRO A 80 39.77 -17.88 22.86
N PRO A 81 40.86 -17.55 23.59
CA PRO A 81 40.73 -16.89 24.93
C PRO A 81 41.57 -15.58 25.00
N ALA A 82 41.40 -14.60 25.91
CA ALA A 82 40.77 -14.44 27.24
C ALA A 82 41.69 -14.69 28.46
N HIS A 83 42.11 -13.60 29.13
CA HIS A 83 42.49 -13.37 30.56
C HIS A 83 43.12 -11.94 30.64
N ALA A 84 42.84 -11.02 31.58
CA ALA A 84 42.96 -11.00 33.06
C ALA A 84 44.42 -10.85 33.56
N SER A 85 44.78 -10.02 34.56
CA SER A 85 44.08 -8.94 35.29
C SER A 85 45.06 -8.12 36.18
N LYS A 86 44.66 -6.93 36.68
CA LYS A 86 45.32 -6.12 37.75
C LYS A 86 46.71 -5.52 37.36
N GLY A 87 47.24 -4.47 38.02
CA GLY A 87 46.62 -3.52 38.96
C GLY A 87 47.60 -2.50 39.59
N ALA A 88 47.22 -1.21 39.55
CA ALA A 88 47.44 -0.10 40.52
C ALA A 88 48.84 0.33 41.07
N ARG A 89 48.94 1.64 41.38
CA ARG A 89 49.93 2.37 42.25
C ARG A 89 51.32 2.67 41.63
N THR A 90 51.71 3.94 41.39
CA THR A 90 52.31 5.00 42.27
C THR A 90 53.74 4.68 42.76
N SER A 91 54.76 5.56 42.77
CA SER A 91 54.82 7.05 42.64
C SER A 91 56.22 7.62 42.23
N THR A 92 56.29 8.95 42.01
CA THR A 92 57.42 9.89 42.30
C THR A 92 58.87 9.64 41.80
N THR A 93 59.23 10.35 40.71
CA THR A 93 60.26 11.41 40.57
C THR A 93 61.61 11.39 41.35
N SER A 94 62.72 11.16 40.61
CA SER A 94 64.01 11.91 40.62
C SER A 94 64.87 11.42 39.42
N HIS A 95 65.60 12.22 38.62
CA HIS A 95 66.85 12.99 38.88
C HIS A 95 68.03 12.11 39.41
N ASP A 96 69.23 12.09 38.82
CA ASP A 96 69.76 12.79 37.63
C ASP A 96 71.14 12.21 37.16
N LEU A 97 71.64 12.73 36.02
CA LEU A 97 73.06 12.87 35.58
C LEU A 97 73.91 11.66 35.07
N LEU A 98 74.89 12.07 34.24
CA LEU A 98 76.14 11.39 33.79
C LEU A 98 75.98 10.12 32.91
N ARG A 99 76.12 10.18 31.58
CA ARG A 99 77.23 10.62 30.70
C ARG A 99 78.31 9.55 30.45
N ASN A 100 78.03 8.76 29.41
CA ASN A 100 78.94 8.07 28.49
C ASN A 100 80.46 8.22 28.76
N ARG A 101 81.12 7.11 29.08
CA ARG A 101 82.54 6.89 28.81
C ARG A 101 82.72 5.45 28.33
N THR A 102 83.50 5.27 27.27
CA THR A 102 83.80 3.98 26.65
C THR A 102 84.83 3.20 27.44
N ASP A 103 84.62 1.90 27.60
CA ASP A 103 85.70 0.90 27.49
C ASP A 103 85.12 -0.46 27.09
N GLN A 104 85.91 -1.26 26.38
CA GLN A 104 85.49 -2.57 25.88
C GLN A 104 85.66 -3.64 26.95
N HIS A 105 84.55 -4.14 27.49
CA HIS A 105 84.51 -5.45 28.13
C HIS A 105 83.45 -6.29 27.43
N SER A 106 83.87 -7.38 26.76
CA SER A 106 82.93 -8.32 26.16
C SER A 106 82.08 -8.96 27.26
N ASN A 107 80.77 -8.96 27.08
CA ASN A 107 79.81 -9.41 28.09
C ASN A 107 79.70 -10.95 28.04
N PRO A 108 80.08 -11.69 29.11
CA PRO A 108 80.06 -13.15 29.11
C PRO A 108 78.66 -13.78 29.02
N TYR A 109 77.60 -12.98 28.99
CA TYR A 109 76.21 -13.40 28.75
C TYR A 109 75.65 -12.92 27.39
N PHE A 110 76.48 -12.38 26.50
CA PHE A 110 76.09 -11.95 25.15
C PHE A 110 76.78 -12.84 24.11
N ASP A 111 76.01 -13.77 23.51
CA ASP A 111 76.50 -14.60 22.41
C ASP A 111 76.38 -13.87 21.08
N GLU A 112 77.52 -13.38 20.57
CA GLU A 112 77.62 -12.67 19.31
C GLU A 112 77.27 -13.55 18.09
N GLN A 113 77.34 -14.88 18.21
CA GLN A 113 76.94 -15.80 17.14
C GLN A 113 75.41 -15.84 16.93
N LEU A 114 74.62 -15.52 17.97
CA LEU A 114 73.16 -15.36 17.84
C LEU A 114 72.76 -14.04 17.14
N ALA A 115 73.64 -13.04 17.12
CA ALA A 115 73.41 -11.78 16.40
C ALA A 115 73.84 -11.85 14.92
N ALA A 116 74.80 -12.71 14.59
CA ALA A 116 75.40 -12.80 13.26
C ALA A 116 74.66 -13.72 12.26
N GLN A 117 73.63 -14.48 12.70
CA GLN A 117 72.86 -15.37 11.82
C GLN A 117 71.87 -14.58 10.92
N PRO A 118 71.96 -14.66 9.57
CA PRO A 118 71.06 -13.97 8.65
C PRO A 118 69.70 -14.69 8.54
N SER A 119 68.97 -14.79 9.64
CA SER A 119 67.64 -15.39 9.67
C SER A 119 66.66 -14.59 8.81
N ALA A 120 66.19 -15.20 7.71
CA ALA A 120 65.32 -14.56 6.71
C ALA A 120 63.87 -14.28 7.17
N GLY A 121 63.63 -14.23 8.48
CA GLY A 121 62.37 -13.80 9.09
C GLY A 121 62.39 -12.31 9.43
N LYS A 122 61.49 -11.52 8.81
CA LYS A 122 61.36 -10.08 9.10
C LYS A 122 61.14 -9.83 10.59
N GLN A 123 62.14 -9.27 11.28
CA GLN A 123 61.99 -8.80 12.66
C GLN A 123 60.82 -7.83 12.77
N ARG A 124 59.91 -8.06 13.71
CA ARG A 124 58.79 -7.16 13.98
C ARG A 124 59.29 -5.91 14.70
N GLN A 125 59.76 -4.92 13.93
CA GLN A 125 59.97 -3.57 14.45
C GLN A 125 58.66 -3.07 15.08
N SER A 126 58.75 -2.55 16.31
CA SER A 126 57.61 -1.93 16.98
C SER A 126 57.20 -0.68 16.20
N ARG A 127 55.89 -0.50 15.99
CA ARG A 127 55.38 0.69 15.30
C ARG A 127 55.72 1.93 16.14
N GLN A 128 56.47 2.86 15.54
CA GLN A 128 56.73 4.16 16.15
C GLN A 128 55.40 4.88 16.48
N LEU A 129 55.37 5.59 17.60
CA LEU A 129 54.20 6.34 18.06
C LEU A 129 54.02 7.61 17.23
N VAL A 130 53.33 7.48 16.09
CA VAL A 130 52.94 8.63 15.25
C VAL A 130 51.80 9.40 15.93
N PHE A 131 52.16 10.35 16.78
CA PHE A 131 51.20 11.24 17.43
C PHE A 131 50.54 12.17 16.41
N ASN A 132 49.22 12.04 16.24
CA ASN A 132 48.45 12.97 15.41
C ASN A 132 48.43 14.37 16.04
N GLN A 133 48.72 15.40 15.24
CA GLN A 133 48.71 16.79 15.68
C GLN A 133 47.36 17.20 16.27
N LYS A 134 47.41 18.03 17.33
CA LYS A 134 46.23 18.55 18.03
C LYS A 134 45.24 19.17 17.04
N GLY A 135 43.97 18.76 17.12
CA GLY A 135 42.90 19.25 16.25
C GLY A 135 42.66 18.48 14.95
N LYS A 136 43.57 17.61 14.47
CA LYS A 136 43.38 16.85 13.21
C LYS A 136 42.04 16.10 13.14
N TYR A 137 41.73 15.31 14.17
CA TYR A 137 40.45 14.58 14.26
C TYR A 137 39.25 15.51 14.56
N ILE A 138 39.46 16.66 15.20
CA ILE A 138 38.40 17.66 15.45
C ILE A 138 38.00 18.32 14.13
N GLN A 139 38.95 18.64 13.26
CA GLN A 139 38.70 19.14 11.91
C GLN A 139 37.97 18.09 11.06
N GLN A 140 38.40 16.83 11.09
CA GLN A 140 37.74 15.72 10.38
C GLN A 140 36.30 15.51 10.86
N ALA A 141 36.06 15.48 12.18
CA ALA A 141 34.71 15.39 12.75
C ALA A 141 33.84 16.60 12.37
N ASN A 142 34.40 17.81 12.34
CA ASN A 142 33.68 19.02 11.91
C ASN A 142 33.46 19.11 10.39
N ALA A 143 34.21 18.38 9.58
CA ALA A 143 33.94 18.20 8.15
C ALA A 143 32.80 17.20 7.94
N LEU A 144 32.82 16.06 8.62
CA LEU A 144 31.77 15.03 8.57
C LEU A 144 30.42 15.60 9.08
N ARG A 145 30.44 16.35 10.19
CA ARG A 145 29.25 17.10 10.69
C ARG A 145 28.70 18.07 9.64
N ARG A 146 29.56 18.76 8.88
CA ARG A 146 29.14 19.65 7.78
C ARG A 146 28.55 18.88 6.60
N GLN A 147 29.12 17.74 6.23
CA GLN A 147 28.55 16.86 5.19
C GLN A 147 27.16 16.35 5.60
N ALA A 148 27.01 15.83 6.83
CA ALA A 148 25.73 15.38 7.36
C ALA A 148 24.68 16.53 7.45
N ALA A 149 25.11 17.74 7.81
CA ALA A 149 24.23 18.92 7.81
C ALA A 149 23.79 19.32 6.40
N LEU A 150 24.68 19.26 5.40
CA LEU A 150 24.36 19.51 4.00
C LEU A 150 23.43 18.43 3.42
N GLU A 151 23.63 17.15 3.79
CA GLU A 151 22.74 16.06 3.40
C GLU A 151 21.34 16.22 4.03
N ALA A 152 21.28 16.53 5.33
CA ALA A 152 20.03 16.84 6.02
C ALA A 152 19.31 18.05 5.40
N MET A 153 20.06 19.09 5.00
CA MET A 153 19.52 20.25 4.28
C MET A 153 19.00 19.87 2.90
N LYS A 154 19.75 19.08 2.11
CA LYS A 154 19.31 18.54 0.81
C LYS A 154 18.03 17.72 0.94
N LYS A 155 17.95 16.85 1.97
CA LYS A 155 16.77 16.03 2.29
C LYS A 155 15.57 16.88 2.70
N ARG A 156 15.79 17.95 3.48
CA ARG A 156 14.74 18.92 3.87
C ARG A 156 14.23 19.72 2.67
N ILE A 157 15.12 20.18 1.78
CA ILE A 157 14.76 20.86 0.53
C ILE A 157 13.94 19.93 -0.36
N ALA A 158 14.39 18.69 -0.60
CA ALA A 158 13.66 17.71 -1.41
C ALA A 158 12.25 17.40 -0.84
N ALA A 159 12.13 17.29 0.48
CA ALA A 159 10.83 17.14 1.14
C ALA A 159 9.94 18.38 0.98
N GLN A 160 10.51 19.59 1.01
CA GLN A 160 9.77 20.83 0.75
C GLN A 160 9.34 20.95 -0.72
N THR A 161 10.19 20.58 -1.69
CA THR A 161 9.85 20.58 -3.12
C THR A 161 8.69 19.62 -3.42
N ARG A 162 8.72 18.40 -2.86
CA ARG A 162 7.59 17.45 -2.95
C ARG A 162 6.33 17.99 -2.29
N LYS A 163 6.43 18.55 -1.08
CA LYS A 163 5.29 19.17 -0.38
C LYS A 163 4.72 20.40 -1.12
N ALA A 164 5.50 21.03 -1.99
CA ALA A 164 5.09 22.16 -2.81
C ALA A 164 4.43 21.77 -4.15
N GLY A 165 4.44 20.48 -4.55
CA GLY A 165 3.81 20.00 -5.78
C GLY A 165 4.52 20.36 -7.09
N ILE A 166 5.73 20.92 -7.02
CA ILE A 166 6.51 21.37 -8.20
C ILE A 166 6.90 20.19 -9.11
N ASP A 167 7.12 19.00 -8.54
CA ASP A 167 7.34 17.75 -9.29
C ASP A 167 6.09 17.39 -10.12
N ASP A 168 4.90 17.56 -9.56
CA ASP A 168 3.63 17.16 -10.17
C ASP A 168 3.20 18.13 -11.29
N GLU A 169 3.65 19.40 -11.26
CA GLU A 169 3.47 20.40 -12.33
C GLU A 169 4.34 20.07 -13.56
N LEU A 170 5.62 19.74 -13.34
CA LEU A 170 6.55 19.27 -14.38
C LEU A 170 6.09 17.97 -15.06
N ASP A 171 5.43 17.07 -14.34
CA ASP A 171 4.86 15.85 -14.93
C ASP A 171 3.57 16.11 -15.70
N LEU A 172 2.79 17.15 -15.37
CA LEU A 172 1.64 17.55 -16.20
C LEU A 172 2.12 18.15 -17.54
N GLU A 173 3.13 19.01 -17.52
CA GLU A 173 3.71 19.59 -18.74
C GLU A 173 4.21 18.51 -19.72
N LYS A 174 4.89 17.46 -19.25
CA LYS A 174 5.36 16.34 -20.08
C LYS A 174 4.21 15.59 -20.76
N ASN A 175 3.12 15.32 -20.04
CA ASN A 175 1.97 14.60 -20.58
C ASN A 175 1.09 15.45 -21.52
N LEU A 176 1.40 16.75 -21.67
CA LEU A 176 0.77 17.65 -22.64
C LEU A 176 1.60 17.81 -23.92
N ILE A 177 2.82 17.25 -23.98
CA ILE A 177 3.60 17.16 -25.20
C ILE A 177 3.01 16.03 -26.03
N VAL A 178 2.33 16.40 -27.12
CA VAL A 178 1.97 15.44 -28.18
C VAL A 178 3.24 15.19 -28.99
N ASP A 179 3.78 13.97 -28.93
CA ASP A 179 4.87 13.55 -29.80
C ASP A 179 4.43 13.71 -31.27
N ALA A 180 5.38 14.08 -32.15
CA ALA A 180 5.10 14.18 -33.57
C ALA A 180 4.64 12.80 -34.12
N PRO A 181 3.64 12.76 -35.02
CA PRO A 181 3.28 11.52 -35.71
C PRO A 181 4.52 10.88 -36.37
N PRO A 182 4.63 9.54 -36.39
CA PRO A 182 5.68 8.87 -37.14
C PRO A 182 5.55 9.20 -38.63
N GLU A 183 6.67 9.11 -39.36
CA GLU A 183 6.69 9.39 -40.81
C GLU A 183 5.74 8.48 -41.59
N ILE A 184 5.52 7.25 -41.12
CA ILE A 184 4.59 6.25 -41.66
C ILE A 184 3.75 5.70 -40.51
N GLU A 185 2.43 5.59 -40.69
CA GLU A 185 1.60 4.89 -39.69
C GLU A 185 1.67 3.37 -39.83
N TRP A 186 1.61 2.65 -38.70
CA TRP A 186 1.85 1.20 -38.59
C TRP A 186 0.93 0.30 -39.46
N TRP A 187 -0.15 0.85 -40.01
CA TRP A 187 -1.08 0.16 -40.90
C TRP A 187 -0.72 0.31 -42.39
N ASP A 188 0.08 1.32 -42.75
CA ASP A 188 0.61 1.55 -44.12
C ASP A 188 2.02 0.99 -44.32
N GLU A 189 2.74 0.60 -43.26
CA GLU A 189 4.09 0.01 -43.32
C GLU A 189 4.17 -1.21 -44.27
N GLY A 190 3.08 -1.97 -44.40
CA GLY A 190 2.95 -3.09 -45.33
C GLY A 190 2.54 -2.73 -46.77
N LEU A 191 2.14 -1.47 -47.02
CA LEU A 191 1.56 -1.00 -48.29
C LEU A 191 2.50 -0.07 -49.07
N VAL A 192 3.45 0.60 -48.40
CA VAL A 192 4.39 1.55 -49.01
C VAL A 192 5.83 1.01 -48.96
N ASP A 193 6.67 1.37 -49.93
CA ASP A 193 8.13 1.12 -49.89
C ASP A 193 8.89 2.37 -49.45
N GLY A 194 8.82 2.68 -48.16
CA GLY A 194 9.39 3.89 -47.56
C GLY A 194 8.31 4.91 -47.19
N ASN A 195 8.63 6.20 -47.29
CA ASN A 195 7.79 7.29 -46.80
C ASN A 195 6.63 7.67 -47.75
N TYR A 196 5.59 8.30 -47.19
CA TYR A 196 4.44 8.86 -47.91
C TYR A 196 4.80 9.90 -49.00
N ASP A 197 6.02 10.47 -48.98
CA ASP A 197 6.55 11.42 -49.99
C ASP A 197 6.48 10.89 -51.43
N SER A 198 6.21 9.60 -51.64
CA SER A 198 6.12 8.99 -52.96
C SER A 198 4.89 8.10 -53.20
N ILE A 199 3.75 8.44 -52.59
CA ILE A 199 2.44 7.84 -52.92
C ILE A 199 2.12 7.94 -54.42
N ASP A 200 2.52 9.04 -55.10
CA ASP A 200 2.28 9.24 -56.53
C ASP A 200 3.08 8.26 -57.43
N ASP A 201 4.18 7.69 -56.93
CA ASP A 201 4.97 6.68 -57.64
C ASP A 201 4.31 5.30 -57.44
N ALA A 202 3.35 4.94 -58.30
CA ALA A 202 2.64 3.65 -58.26
C ALA A 202 3.56 2.41 -58.21
N ALA A 203 4.82 2.52 -58.68
CA ALA A 203 5.83 1.48 -58.60
C ALA A 203 6.43 1.25 -57.19
N ARG A 204 6.17 2.13 -56.20
CA ARG A 204 6.53 1.97 -54.78
C ARG A 204 5.35 1.57 -53.89
N LEU A 205 4.15 1.47 -54.45
CA LEU A 205 2.96 1.00 -53.75
C LEU A 205 2.83 -0.53 -53.87
N LYS A 206 2.88 -1.23 -52.74
CA LYS A 206 2.73 -2.69 -52.62
C LYS A 206 1.26 -3.11 -52.66
N ILE A 207 0.48 -2.53 -53.59
CA ILE A 207 -0.97 -2.75 -53.72
C ILE A 207 -1.25 -3.81 -54.80
N GLU A 208 -0.60 -3.71 -55.96
CA GLU A 208 -0.75 -4.68 -57.07
C GLU A 208 0.36 -5.74 -57.11
N SER A 209 1.32 -5.68 -56.17
CA SER A 209 2.39 -6.67 -56.02
C SER A 209 1.84 -8.03 -55.55
N PRO A 210 2.40 -9.17 -56.01
CA PRO A 210 1.92 -10.50 -55.61
C PRO A 210 2.05 -10.80 -54.11
N ASP A 211 2.92 -10.09 -53.39
CA ASP A 211 3.10 -10.16 -51.94
C ASP A 211 2.22 -9.13 -51.17
N SER A 212 1.20 -8.53 -51.81
CA SER A 212 0.35 -7.54 -51.15
C SER A 212 -0.56 -8.13 -50.07
N ILE A 213 -0.84 -7.31 -49.06
CA ILE A 213 -1.89 -7.54 -48.05
C ILE A 213 -3.29 -7.32 -48.67
N VAL A 214 -3.39 -6.48 -49.71
CA VAL A 214 -4.66 -6.14 -50.39
C VAL A 214 -4.98 -7.23 -51.42
N THR A 215 -6.19 -7.80 -51.32
CA THR A 215 -6.69 -8.82 -52.25
C THR A 215 -8.18 -8.62 -52.52
N GLU A 216 -8.74 -9.36 -53.48
CA GLU A 216 -10.18 -9.38 -53.77
C GLU A 216 -11.05 -9.95 -52.62
N TYR A 217 -10.45 -10.56 -51.59
CA TYR A 217 -11.16 -11.29 -50.54
C TYR A 217 -11.54 -10.41 -49.35
N ILE A 218 -12.85 -10.22 -49.14
CA ILE A 218 -13.38 -9.50 -47.97
C ILE A 218 -13.30 -10.40 -46.74
N GLN A 219 -12.29 -10.19 -45.88
CA GLN A 219 -12.18 -10.88 -44.61
C GLN A 219 -13.35 -10.48 -43.68
N HIS A 220 -14.16 -11.47 -43.29
CA HIS A 220 -15.16 -11.30 -42.25
C HIS A 220 -14.49 -11.58 -40.89
N PRO A 221 -14.42 -10.60 -39.96
CA PRO A 221 -13.74 -10.79 -38.68
C PRO A 221 -14.46 -11.81 -37.79
N VAL A 222 -13.71 -12.47 -36.92
CA VAL A 222 -14.26 -13.47 -35.99
C VAL A 222 -15.30 -12.83 -35.07
N ALA A 223 -16.54 -13.32 -35.14
CA ALA A 223 -17.62 -12.88 -34.26
C ALA A 223 -17.31 -13.26 -32.81
N LEU A 224 -16.93 -12.26 -32.00
CA LEU A 224 -16.73 -12.42 -30.56
C LEU A 224 -18.07 -12.41 -29.83
N GLU A 225 -18.29 -13.41 -28.95
CA GLU A 225 -19.43 -13.41 -28.03
C GLU A 225 -19.45 -12.11 -27.20
N PRO A 226 -20.59 -11.42 -27.06
CA PRO A 226 -20.65 -10.20 -26.25
C PRO A 226 -20.39 -10.55 -24.77
N PRO A 227 -19.52 -9.81 -24.05
CA PRO A 227 -19.19 -10.11 -22.65
C PRO A 227 -20.39 -10.13 -21.69
N GLN A 228 -21.54 -9.59 -22.11
CA GLN A 228 -22.79 -9.56 -21.37
C GLN A 228 -23.52 -10.91 -21.35
N ASP A 229 -23.36 -11.78 -22.36
CA ASP A 229 -24.03 -13.09 -22.39
C ASP A 229 -23.49 -14.03 -21.29
N ARG A 230 -22.23 -13.81 -20.87
CA ARG A 230 -21.64 -14.49 -19.69
C ARG A 230 -22.31 -14.08 -18.37
N LYS A 231 -23.01 -12.93 -18.35
CA LYS A 231 -23.83 -12.43 -17.24
C LYS A 231 -25.32 -12.77 -17.41
N ALA A 232 -25.69 -13.63 -18.37
CA ALA A 232 -27.09 -13.92 -18.68
C ALA A 232 -27.90 -14.28 -17.42
N PRO A 233 -29.05 -13.63 -17.16
CA PRO A 233 -29.78 -13.81 -15.92
C PRO A 233 -30.33 -15.23 -15.82
N ALA A 234 -30.20 -15.83 -14.63
CA ALA A 234 -30.73 -17.16 -14.35
C ALA A 234 -32.23 -17.26 -14.68
N PRO A 235 -32.70 -18.42 -15.20
CA PRO A 235 -34.08 -18.56 -15.69
C PRO A 235 -35.09 -18.19 -14.60
N LYS A 236 -36.05 -17.34 -14.97
CA LYS A 236 -37.02 -16.72 -14.06
C LYS A 236 -37.76 -17.78 -13.23
N ALA A 237 -37.60 -17.72 -11.91
CA ALA A 237 -38.21 -18.66 -10.99
C ALA A 237 -39.75 -18.70 -11.14
N MET A 238 -40.33 -19.90 -11.23
CA MET A 238 -41.77 -20.08 -11.30
C MET A 238 -42.42 -19.84 -9.94
N TYR A 239 -43.12 -18.72 -9.79
CA TYR A 239 -43.85 -18.38 -8.56
C TYR A 239 -45.23 -19.06 -8.53
N LEU A 240 -45.48 -19.87 -7.50
CA LEU A 240 -46.77 -20.51 -7.24
C LEU A 240 -47.70 -19.57 -6.48
N THR A 241 -48.97 -19.49 -6.89
CA THR A 241 -50.01 -18.73 -6.17
C THR A 241 -50.28 -19.32 -4.78
N SER A 242 -50.86 -18.53 -3.87
CA SER A 242 -51.23 -18.98 -2.52
C SER A 242 -52.14 -20.23 -2.52
N LYS A 243 -53.03 -20.34 -3.52
CA LYS A 243 -53.91 -21.50 -3.75
C LYS A 243 -53.11 -22.74 -4.15
N GLU A 244 -52.18 -22.63 -5.10
CA GLU A 244 -51.35 -23.76 -5.56
C GLU A 244 -50.36 -24.20 -4.48
N GLN A 245 -49.75 -23.27 -3.76
CA GLN A 245 -48.93 -23.60 -2.59
C GLN A 245 -49.75 -24.35 -1.53
N ALA A 246 -51.02 -23.96 -1.30
CA ALA A 246 -51.90 -24.67 -0.37
C ALA A 246 -52.28 -26.08 -0.88
N LYS A 247 -52.51 -26.24 -2.19
CA LYS A 247 -52.73 -27.54 -2.85
C LYS A 247 -51.51 -28.45 -2.69
N LEU A 248 -50.31 -27.96 -3.02
CA LEU A 248 -49.04 -28.68 -2.89
C LEU A 248 -48.73 -29.06 -1.43
N ARG A 249 -48.92 -28.14 -0.47
CA ARG A 249 -48.78 -28.43 0.97
C ARG A 249 -49.77 -29.51 1.44
N ARG A 250 -51.02 -29.50 0.94
CA ARG A 250 -52.03 -30.51 1.27
C ARG A 250 -51.67 -31.88 0.68
N GLN A 251 -51.24 -31.92 -0.58
CA GLN A 251 -50.82 -33.15 -1.26
C GLN A 251 -49.60 -33.79 -0.59
N ARG A 252 -48.56 -33.00 -0.26
CA ARG A 252 -47.36 -33.51 0.45
C ARG A 252 -47.72 -34.10 1.81
N ARG A 253 -48.51 -33.40 2.64
CA ARG A 253 -48.99 -33.93 3.94
C ARG A 253 -49.86 -35.17 3.79
N MET A 254 -50.69 -35.25 2.75
CA MET A 254 -51.51 -36.43 2.48
C MET A 254 -50.66 -37.64 2.09
N ALA A 255 -49.62 -37.46 1.29
CA ALA A 255 -48.66 -38.52 0.94
C ALA A 255 -47.89 -38.99 2.18
N GLU A 256 -47.32 -38.06 2.96
CA GLU A 256 -46.59 -38.32 4.21
C GLU A 256 -47.44 -39.10 5.23
N LEU A 257 -48.69 -38.67 5.46
CA LEU A 257 -49.63 -39.38 6.34
C LEU A 257 -50.00 -40.78 5.81
N LYS A 258 -50.18 -40.93 4.50
CA LYS A 258 -50.47 -42.24 3.87
C LYS A 258 -49.27 -43.20 3.98
N GLU A 259 -48.05 -42.68 3.86
CA GLU A 259 -46.81 -43.42 4.05
C GLU A 259 -46.64 -43.86 5.53
N GLN A 260 -46.86 -42.95 6.49
CA GLN A 260 -46.85 -43.27 7.91
C GLN A 260 -47.91 -44.34 8.26
N GLN A 261 -49.13 -44.22 7.74
CA GLN A 261 -50.19 -45.22 7.90
C GLN A 261 -49.82 -46.57 7.28
N ALA A 262 -49.11 -46.58 6.14
CA ALA A 262 -48.61 -47.82 5.53
C ALA A 262 -47.53 -48.49 6.39
N LYS A 263 -46.57 -47.71 6.93
CA LYS A 263 -45.54 -48.21 7.85
C LYS A 263 -46.12 -48.78 9.15
N ILE A 264 -47.16 -48.15 9.70
CA ILE A 264 -47.89 -48.67 10.87
C ILE A 264 -48.66 -49.96 10.52
N ARG A 265 -49.36 -50.00 9.37
CA ARG A 265 -50.08 -51.22 8.91
C ARG A 265 -49.13 -52.40 8.67
N LEU A 266 -47.90 -52.14 8.23
CA LEU A 266 -46.86 -53.14 7.99
C LEU A 266 -46.06 -53.48 9.27
N GLY A 267 -46.35 -52.84 10.40
CA GLY A 267 -45.67 -53.11 11.69
C GLY A 267 -44.28 -52.49 11.85
N LEU A 268 -43.76 -51.74 10.87
CA LEU A 268 -42.43 -51.13 10.90
C LEU A 268 -42.32 -49.97 11.90
N VAL A 269 -43.45 -49.37 12.28
CA VAL A 269 -43.53 -48.25 13.24
C VAL A 269 -44.72 -48.51 14.18
N PRO A 270 -44.54 -48.50 15.51
CA PRO A 270 -45.66 -48.65 16.45
C PRO A 270 -46.64 -47.47 16.33
N ALA A 271 -47.92 -47.72 16.63
CA ALA A 271 -48.92 -46.65 16.64
C ALA A 271 -48.56 -45.57 17.66
N PRO A 272 -48.55 -44.27 17.30
CA PRO A 272 -48.10 -43.21 18.19
C PRO A 272 -49.06 -43.04 19.39
N PRO A 273 -48.54 -42.85 20.62
CA PRO A 273 -49.36 -42.74 21.82
C PRO A 273 -50.26 -41.48 21.83
N PRO A 274 -51.38 -41.50 22.56
CA PRO A 274 -52.36 -40.41 22.57
C PRO A 274 -51.75 -39.09 23.08
N LYS A 275 -52.06 -37.98 22.41
CA LYS A 275 -51.46 -36.67 22.70
C LYS A 275 -52.07 -35.99 23.93
N VAL A 276 -51.61 -36.37 25.14
CA VAL A 276 -52.11 -35.82 26.41
C VAL A 276 -51.64 -34.37 26.64
N LYS A 277 -52.44 -33.60 27.38
CA LYS A 277 -52.18 -32.23 27.89
C LYS A 277 -52.70 -32.18 29.33
N LYS A 278 -52.26 -31.23 30.17
CA LYS A 278 -52.85 -31.04 31.52
C LYS A 278 -54.39 -30.96 31.49
N SER A 279 -54.95 -30.18 30.56
CA SER A 279 -56.41 -30.05 30.38
C SER A 279 -57.13 -31.26 29.79
N ASN A 280 -56.40 -32.26 29.27
CA ASN A 280 -56.97 -33.52 28.75
C ASN A 280 -56.58 -34.73 29.63
N MET A 281 -55.86 -34.50 30.74
CA MET A 281 -55.29 -35.53 31.60
C MET A 281 -56.38 -36.38 32.26
N MET A 282 -57.33 -35.74 32.95
CA MET A 282 -58.47 -36.42 33.59
C MET A 282 -59.40 -37.13 32.59
N ARG A 283 -59.34 -36.80 31.29
CA ARG A 283 -60.14 -37.47 30.25
C ARG A 283 -59.44 -38.69 29.63
N VAL A 284 -58.11 -38.74 29.64
CA VAL A 284 -57.32 -39.85 29.07
C VAL A 284 -56.87 -40.86 30.13
N TYR A 285 -56.62 -40.39 31.36
CA TYR A 285 -56.10 -41.19 32.46
C TYR A 285 -56.99 -41.09 33.71
N ALA A 286 -58.31 -41.03 33.56
CA ALA A 286 -59.26 -40.84 34.67
C ALA A 286 -59.02 -41.87 35.79
N ASP A 287 -59.08 -43.16 35.43
CA ASP A 287 -58.98 -44.30 36.36
C ASP A 287 -57.60 -44.44 37.03
N SER A 288 -56.57 -43.83 36.43
CA SER A 288 -55.21 -43.76 36.98
C SER A 288 -55.00 -42.52 37.85
N ALA A 289 -55.57 -41.37 37.46
CA ALA A 289 -55.46 -40.12 38.19
C ALA A 289 -56.30 -40.08 39.47
N VAL A 290 -57.37 -40.88 39.54
CA VAL A 290 -58.13 -41.15 40.77
C VAL A 290 -57.33 -41.97 41.78
N LYS A 291 -56.34 -42.76 41.33
CA LYS A 291 -55.44 -43.54 42.20
C LYS A 291 -54.22 -42.73 42.63
N ASP A 292 -53.43 -42.27 41.64
CA ASP A 292 -52.15 -41.60 41.86
C ASP A 292 -52.06 -40.28 41.06
N PRO A 293 -52.74 -39.20 41.50
CA PRO A 293 -52.82 -37.95 40.72
C PRO A 293 -51.44 -37.34 40.43
N THR A 294 -50.52 -37.36 41.42
CA THR A 294 -49.16 -36.84 41.29
C THR A 294 -48.31 -37.64 40.29
N ALA A 295 -48.49 -38.95 40.23
CA ALA A 295 -47.77 -39.82 39.28
C ALA A 295 -48.24 -39.57 37.84
N VAL A 296 -49.56 -39.46 37.64
CA VAL A 296 -50.13 -39.11 36.33
C VAL A 296 -49.75 -37.70 35.91
N GLU A 297 -49.76 -36.71 36.81
CA GLU A 297 -49.31 -35.36 36.45
C GLU A 297 -47.82 -35.35 36.08
N THR A 298 -46.97 -36.07 36.82
CA THR A 298 -45.53 -36.20 36.52
C THR A 298 -45.32 -36.88 35.16
N MET A 299 -46.09 -37.92 34.84
CA MET A 299 -46.05 -38.59 33.53
C MET A 299 -46.48 -37.66 32.39
N VAL A 300 -47.55 -36.88 32.57
CA VAL A 300 -48.03 -35.90 31.57
C VAL A 300 -47.07 -34.72 31.44
N ASN A 301 -46.48 -34.25 32.54
CA ASN A 301 -45.41 -33.23 32.53
C ASN A 301 -44.19 -33.74 31.76
N ARG A 302 -43.75 -34.99 31.99
CA ARG A 302 -42.67 -35.61 31.21
C ARG A 302 -43.00 -35.65 29.73
N GLN A 303 -44.20 -36.10 29.33
CA GLN A 303 -44.64 -36.08 27.93
C GLN A 303 -44.70 -34.66 27.34
N ILE A 304 -45.06 -33.63 28.11
CA ILE A 304 -45.04 -32.22 27.67
C ILE A 304 -43.59 -31.77 27.43
N ALA A 305 -42.70 -31.98 28.41
CA ALA A 305 -41.28 -31.62 28.33
C ALA A 305 -40.57 -32.35 27.19
N GLU A 306 -40.79 -33.66 27.05
CA GLU A 306 -40.27 -34.51 25.97
C GLU A 306 -40.64 -33.95 24.59
N ARG A 307 -41.92 -33.68 24.32
CA ARG A 307 -42.35 -33.08 23.04
C ARG A 307 -41.77 -31.69 22.80
N GLN A 308 -41.55 -30.90 23.85
CA GLN A 308 -40.88 -29.60 23.76
C GLN A 308 -39.39 -29.76 23.45
N GLN A 309 -38.72 -30.74 24.05
CA GLN A 309 -37.33 -31.11 23.75
C GLN A 309 -37.20 -31.64 22.32
N THR A 310 -38.04 -32.59 21.87
CA THR A 310 -38.02 -33.08 20.46
C THR A 310 -38.23 -31.94 19.48
N HIS A 311 -39.13 -30.99 19.76
CA HIS A 311 -39.31 -29.80 18.93
C HIS A 311 -38.07 -28.89 18.92
N GLN A 312 -37.44 -28.69 20.08
CA GLN A 312 -36.25 -27.85 20.19
C GLN A 312 -35.03 -28.50 19.50
N LEU A 313 -34.77 -29.77 19.76
CA LEU A 313 -33.73 -30.58 19.10
C LEU A 313 -33.89 -30.54 17.59
N ALA A 314 -35.08 -30.87 17.08
CA ALA A 314 -35.35 -30.85 15.64
C ALA A 314 -35.26 -29.43 15.01
N ASN A 315 -35.35 -28.36 15.82
CA ASN A 315 -35.10 -27.00 15.35
C ASN A 315 -33.61 -26.63 15.38
N ASP A 316 -32.85 -27.06 16.39
CA ASP A 316 -31.41 -26.86 16.48
C ASP A 316 -30.63 -27.75 15.47
N GLU A 317 -31.12 -28.95 15.15
CA GLU A 317 -30.64 -29.80 14.04
C GLU A 317 -30.81 -29.10 12.68
N ARG A 318 -31.93 -28.39 12.47
CA ARG A 318 -32.22 -27.65 11.22
C ARG A 318 -31.55 -26.27 11.16
N LYS A 319 -30.92 -25.82 12.24
CA LYS A 319 -30.35 -24.47 12.40
C LYS A 319 -28.89 -24.50 11.98
N LEU A 320 -28.60 -23.96 10.80
CA LEU A 320 -27.25 -23.93 10.23
C LEU A 320 -26.20 -23.50 11.27
N THR A 321 -25.09 -24.23 11.33
CA THR A 321 -23.94 -23.94 12.19
C THR A 321 -23.31 -22.59 11.84
N LYS A 322 -22.38 -22.09 12.67
CA LYS A 322 -21.66 -20.83 12.37
C LYS A 322 -20.87 -20.96 11.06
N GLU A 323 -20.21 -22.10 10.84
CA GLU A 323 -19.47 -22.42 9.62
C GLU A 323 -20.39 -22.48 8.40
N GLN A 324 -21.48 -23.27 8.44
CA GLN A 324 -22.45 -23.37 7.33
C GLN A 324 -23.08 -22.02 6.96
N LYS A 325 -23.24 -21.10 7.93
CA LYS A 325 -23.69 -19.73 7.66
C LYS A 325 -22.62 -18.89 6.97
N HIS A 326 -21.35 -19.05 7.35
CA HIS A 326 -20.22 -18.37 6.72
C HIS A 326 -20.01 -18.87 5.29
N GLU A 327 -19.97 -20.18 5.09
CA GLU A 327 -19.91 -20.84 3.78
C GLU A 327 -21.05 -20.38 2.86
N LYS A 328 -22.30 -20.39 3.35
CA LYS A 328 -23.46 -19.90 2.58
C LYS A 328 -23.40 -18.40 2.27
N LEU A 329 -22.75 -17.61 3.11
CA LEU A 329 -22.54 -16.17 2.88
C LEU A 329 -21.46 -15.94 1.80
N ALA A 330 -20.32 -16.64 1.91
CA ALA A 330 -19.25 -16.59 0.91
C ALA A 330 -19.74 -17.07 -0.47
N ALA A 331 -20.44 -18.21 -0.54
CA ALA A 331 -21.03 -18.74 -1.77
C ALA A 331 -22.16 -17.87 -2.37
N ASN A 332 -22.70 -16.91 -1.60
CA ASN A 332 -23.61 -15.89 -2.12
C ASN A 332 -22.83 -14.66 -2.64
N GLN A 333 -21.76 -14.23 -1.96
CA GLN A 333 -20.88 -13.14 -2.41
C GLN A 333 -20.11 -13.51 -3.69
N GLU A 334 -19.74 -14.78 -3.84
CA GLU A 334 -19.14 -15.30 -5.07
C GLU A 334 -20.12 -15.23 -6.25
N LYS A 335 -21.40 -15.55 -6.04
CA LYS A 335 -22.46 -15.42 -7.06
C LYS A 335 -22.79 -13.97 -7.40
N ASP A 336 -22.79 -13.09 -6.40
CA ASP A 336 -22.92 -11.63 -6.56
C ASP A 336 -21.80 -11.09 -7.47
N ALA A 337 -20.54 -11.49 -7.20
CA ALA A 337 -19.38 -11.11 -8.01
C ALA A 337 -19.31 -11.79 -9.39
N ALA A 338 -19.82 -13.03 -9.53
CA ALA A 338 -19.88 -13.74 -10.81
C ALA A 338 -20.95 -13.17 -11.75
N SER A 339 -22.02 -12.59 -11.19
CA SER A 339 -23.04 -11.84 -11.94
C SER A 339 -22.47 -10.55 -12.54
N GLY A 340 -21.47 -9.95 -11.88
CA GLY A 340 -20.73 -8.80 -12.40
C GLY A 340 -19.82 -8.17 -11.35
N ILE A 341 -18.71 -7.59 -11.81
CA ILE A 341 -17.89 -6.69 -10.99
C ILE A 341 -18.35 -5.26 -11.26
N HIS A 342 -18.81 -4.59 -10.21
CA HIS A 342 -19.12 -3.18 -10.17
C HIS A 342 -18.02 -2.46 -9.40
N ILE A 343 -17.69 -1.25 -9.84
CA ILE A 343 -16.70 -0.37 -9.21
C ILE A 343 -17.40 0.89 -8.70
N ALA A 344 -17.00 1.38 -7.52
CA ALA A 344 -17.41 2.67 -7.00
C ALA A 344 -16.21 3.41 -6.37
N VAL A 345 -16.10 4.70 -6.70
CA VAL A 345 -14.98 5.57 -6.32
C VAL A 345 -15.52 6.72 -5.48
N PHE A 346 -14.96 6.90 -4.28
CA PHE A 346 -15.36 7.94 -3.32
C PHE A 346 -14.18 8.87 -3.00
N ARG A 347 -14.45 10.18 -2.99
CA ARG A 347 -13.55 11.25 -2.57
C ARG A 347 -13.93 11.72 -1.17
N ILE A 348 -12.96 11.84 -0.28
CA ILE A 348 -13.16 12.27 1.12
C ILE A 348 -12.10 13.30 1.48
N ASN A 349 -12.49 14.45 2.03
CA ASN A 349 -11.57 15.56 2.28
C ASN A 349 -10.51 15.20 3.34
N SER A 350 -10.91 14.51 4.42
CA SER A 350 -10.05 14.13 5.54
C SER A 350 -10.41 12.74 6.10
N LEU A 351 -9.40 11.89 6.30
CA LEU A 351 -9.52 10.61 6.99
C LEU A 351 -8.82 10.59 8.36
N ALA A 352 -8.72 11.75 9.03
CA ALA A 352 -8.09 11.89 10.35
C ALA A 352 -8.79 11.08 11.47
N ASN A 353 -10.13 10.96 11.43
CA ASN A 353 -10.87 10.15 12.39
C ASN A 353 -10.61 8.64 12.17
N GLY A 354 -9.95 8.00 13.13
CA GLY A 354 -9.62 6.57 13.09
C GLY A 354 -10.85 5.66 12.98
N GLN A 355 -12.00 6.08 13.51
CA GLN A 355 -13.25 5.33 13.32
C GLN A 355 -13.66 5.25 11.85
N HIS A 356 -13.42 6.29 11.05
CA HIS A 356 -13.83 6.29 9.64
C HIS A 356 -12.95 5.33 8.85
N ARG A 357 -11.64 5.34 9.09
CA ARG A 357 -10.70 4.34 8.52
C ARG A 357 -11.10 2.90 8.88
N PHE A 358 -11.51 2.65 10.13
CA PHE A 358 -12.00 1.34 10.58
C PHE A 358 -13.33 0.95 9.92
N LYS A 359 -14.33 1.85 9.90
CA LYS A 359 -15.64 1.66 9.26
C LYS A 359 -15.44 1.31 7.77
N ILE A 360 -14.66 2.09 7.03
CA ILE A 360 -14.27 1.88 5.62
C ILE A 360 -13.68 0.47 5.41
N GLY A 361 -12.60 0.14 6.14
CA GLY A 361 -11.84 -1.09 5.91
C GLY A 361 -12.59 -2.36 6.32
N LYS A 362 -13.23 -2.37 7.49
CA LYS A 362 -13.94 -3.58 7.97
C LYS A 362 -15.24 -3.86 7.23
N ASN A 363 -15.93 -2.84 6.70
CA ASN A 363 -17.10 -3.12 5.85
C ASN A 363 -16.67 -3.62 4.46
N ALA A 364 -15.53 -3.18 3.91
CA ALA A 364 -15.01 -3.73 2.65
C ALA A 364 -14.65 -5.22 2.81
N GLU A 365 -13.93 -5.56 3.89
CA GLU A 365 -13.59 -6.95 4.27
C GLU A 365 -14.84 -7.82 4.49
N GLN A 366 -15.82 -7.35 5.27
CA GLN A 366 -17.07 -8.07 5.56
C GLN A 366 -17.96 -8.28 4.32
N HIS A 367 -17.92 -7.36 3.35
CA HIS A 367 -18.64 -7.49 2.08
C HIS A 367 -17.81 -8.18 0.98
N SER A 368 -16.61 -8.69 1.28
CA SER A 368 -15.70 -9.32 0.31
C SER A 368 -15.39 -8.45 -0.93
N LEU A 369 -15.41 -7.13 -0.70
CA LEU A 369 -14.99 -6.12 -1.67
C LEU A 369 -13.47 -6.10 -1.74
N THR A 370 -12.97 -5.93 -2.94
CA THR A 370 -11.56 -5.63 -3.22
C THR A 370 -11.42 -4.13 -3.53
N GLY A 371 -10.20 -3.60 -3.60
CA GLY A 371 -9.99 -2.16 -3.78
C GLY A 371 -8.86 -1.57 -2.94
N ILE A 372 -8.76 -0.24 -2.95
CA ILE A 372 -7.73 0.51 -2.22
C ILE A 372 -8.29 1.80 -1.60
N CYS A 373 -7.90 2.07 -0.36
CA CYS A 373 -8.02 3.37 0.28
C CYS A 373 -6.66 4.09 0.26
N ILE A 374 -6.55 5.12 -0.58
CA ILE A 374 -5.42 6.05 -0.61
C ILE A 374 -5.72 7.22 0.31
N MET A 375 -4.89 7.32 1.35
CA MET A 375 -4.89 8.44 2.28
C MET A 375 -3.80 9.43 1.85
N HIS A 376 -4.13 10.71 1.69
CA HIS A 376 -3.20 11.77 1.30
C HIS A 376 -3.66 13.13 1.89
N PRO A 377 -2.76 14.12 2.14
CA PRO A 377 -3.07 15.25 3.03
C PRO A 377 -4.14 16.22 2.53
N ARG A 378 -4.44 16.24 1.22
CA ARG A 378 -5.37 17.19 0.59
C ARG A 378 -6.71 16.58 0.19
N LEU A 379 -6.71 15.29 -0.16
CA LEU A 379 -7.87 14.52 -0.58
C LEU A 379 -7.56 13.03 -0.38
N ASN A 380 -8.57 12.23 -0.08
CA ASN A 380 -8.45 10.79 0.12
C ASN A 380 -9.36 10.09 -0.88
N LEU A 381 -8.87 9.00 -1.48
CA LEU A 381 -9.59 8.25 -2.52
C LEU A 381 -9.87 6.83 -2.04
N VAL A 382 -11.13 6.42 -2.05
CA VAL A 382 -11.57 5.06 -1.77
C VAL A 382 -12.12 4.45 -3.05
N ILE A 383 -11.40 3.50 -3.63
CA ILE A 383 -11.87 2.68 -4.75
C ILE A 383 -12.30 1.33 -4.17
N VAL A 384 -13.54 0.92 -4.44
CA VAL A 384 -14.04 -0.44 -4.13
C VAL A 384 -14.58 -1.11 -5.38
N GLU A 385 -14.34 -2.42 -5.48
CA GLU A 385 -14.82 -3.29 -6.55
C GLU A 385 -15.40 -4.60 -5.98
N GLY A 386 -16.47 -5.11 -6.59
CA GLY A 386 -17.11 -6.36 -6.19
C GLY A 386 -18.52 -6.52 -6.75
N GLY A 387 -19.29 -7.46 -6.19
CA GLY A 387 -20.67 -7.72 -6.64
C GLY A 387 -21.64 -6.58 -6.35
N GLU A 388 -22.73 -6.53 -7.12
CA GLU A 388 -23.68 -5.41 -7.12
C GLU A 388 -24.35 -5.20 -5.75
N HIS A 389 -24.74 -6.28 -5.05
CA HIS A 389 -25.32 -6.19 -3.71
C HIS A 389 -24.31 -5.60 -2.73
N SER A 390 -23.07 -6.06 -2.80
CA SER A 390 -21.99 -5.66 -1.90
C SER A 390 -21.61 -4.18 -2.09
N ILE A 391 -21.51 -3.71 -3.34
CA ILE A 391 -21.28 -2.29 -3.67
C ILE A 391 -22.47 -1.42 -3.22
N LYS A 392 -23.72 -1.85 -3.44
CA LYS A 392 -24.91 -1.11 -2.95
C LYS A 392 -24.92 -0.94 -1.42
N LYS A 393 -24.53 -1.98 -0.66
CA LYS A 393 -24.37 -1.88 0.81
C LYS A 393 -23.26 -0.92 1.22
N TYR A 394 -22.14 -0.92 0.48
CA TYR A 394 -21.01 -0.03 0.75
C TYR A 394 -21.30 1.43 0.40
N LYS A 395 -21.99 1.70 -0.72
CA LYS A 395 -22.47 3.04 -1.08
C LYS A 395 -23.42 3.61 -0.01
N GLN A 396 -24.33 2.79 0.51
CA GLN A 396 -25.19 3.18 1.63
C GLN A 396 -24.40 3.43 2.94
N LEU A 397 -23.29 2.73 3.17
CA LEU A 397 -22.38 3.05 4.28
C LEU A 397 -21.72 4.43 4.06
N MET A 398 -21.05 4.59 2.91
CA MET A 398 -20.17 5.71 2.61
C MET A 398 -20.90 7.05 2.47
N LEU A 399 -22.16 7.05 2.00
CA LEU A 399 -22.92 8.28 1.80
C LEU A 399 -23.91 8.57 2.94
N ASN A 400 -24.50 7.53 3.55
CA ASN A 400 -25.71 7.67 4.39
C ASN A 400 -25.60 7.10 5.82
N ARG A 401 -24.49 6.44 6.22
CA ARG A 401 -24.32 5.85 7.57
C ARG A 401 -23.06 6.29 8.30
N ILE A 402 -22.10 6.89 7.61
CA ILE A 402 -20.95 7.55 8.23
C ILE A 402 -21.27 9.04 8.24
N ASP A 403 -21.36 9.63 9.42
CA ASP A 403 -21.30 11.08 9.57
C ASP A 403 -19.83 11.49 9.39
N TRP A 404 -19.53 12.20 8.31
CA TRP A 404 -18.16 12.60 7.98
C TRP A 404 -17.67 13.80 8.79
N THR A 405 -18.59 14.53 9.43
CA THR A 405 -18.29 15.67 10.30
C THR A 405 -17.95 15.24 11.73
N GLU A 406 -18.33 14.02 12.14
CA GLU A 406 -17.93 13.42 13.42
C GLU A 406 -16.39 13.30 13.50
N ASN A 407 -15.76 13.99 14.45
CA ASN A 407 -14.40 13.69 14.88
C ASN A 407 -14.40 13.03 16.27
N SER A 408 -13.50 12.07 16.48
CA SER A 408 -13.35 11.37 17.75
C SER A 408 -11.86 11.14 18.07
N PRO A 409 -11.45 11.25 19.35
CA PRO A 409 -10.05 11.10 19.72
C PRO A 409 -9.54 9.68 19.40
N SER A 410 -8.26 9.57 19.04
CA SER A 410 -7.68 8.28 18.64
C SER A 410 -7.51 7.37 19.86
N ARG A 411 -8.37 6.35 19.97
CA ARG A 411 -8.45 5.44 21.13
C ARG A 411 -7.18 4.61 21.36
N GLU A 412 -6.30 4.49 20.37
CA GLU A 412 -5.01 3.82 20.48
C GLU A 412 -3.88 4.81 20.82
N LYS A 413 -3.50 4.88 22.11
CA LYS A 413 -2.22 5.47 22.55
C LYS A 413 -1.13 4.40 22.80
N SER A 414 -1.40 3.16 22.38
CA SER A 414 -0.67 1.95 22.83
C SER A 414 -0.50 0.90 21.72
N GLY A 415 0.10 1.29 20.61
CA GLY A 415 0.56 0.37 19.55
C GLY A 415 1.93 0.82 19.02
N PRO A 416 2.74 -0.07 18.41
CA PRO A 416 4.01 0.33 17.80
C PRO A 416 3.73 1.35 16.70
N GLN A 417 4.33 2.54 16.84
CA GLN A 417 3.94 3.76 16.13
C GLN A 417 4.37 3.71 14.64
N GLN A 418 3.62 2.97 13.82
CA GLN A 418 3.84 2.80 12.38
C GLN A 418 3.52 4.08 11.59
N VAL A 419 4.38 5.09 11.74
CA VAL A 419 4.52 6.25 10.84
C VAL A 419 3.19 6.95 10.52
N ALA A 420 2.29 7.01 11.51
CA ALA A 420 1.03 7.75 11.41
C ALA A 420 1.35 9.24 11.26
N ARG A 421 1.27 9.73 10.02
CA ARG A 421 1.61 11.12 9.67
C ARG A 421 0.63 12.07 10.34
N ASP A 422 1.12 13.24 10.74
CA ASP A 422 0.42 14.18 11.64
C ASP A 422 -1.01 14.52 11.19
N TRP A 423 -1.24 14.64 9.88
CA TRP A 423 -2.55 14.95 9.29
C TRP A 423 -3.58 13.81 9.32
N LEU A 424 -3.16 12.57 9.66
CA LEU A 424 -4.01 11.41 9.95
C LEU A 424 -4.34 11.25 11.44
N ILE A 425 -3.80 12.10 12.31
CA ILE A 425 -4.11 12.14 13.74
C ILE A 425 -5.36 13.01 13.93
N ALA A 426 -6.28 12.56 14.80
CA ALA A 426 -7.54 13.25 15.08
C ALA A 426 -7.37 14.46 16.03
N GLU A 427 -6.28 14.48 16.79
CA GLU A 427 -5.85 15.51 17.74
C GLU A 427 -4.86 16.46 17.03
N ASN A 428 -5.02 17.77 17.20
CA ASN A 428 -4.09 18.80 16.73
C ASN A 428 -2.85 18.88 17.66
N GLU A 429 -1.83 19.65 17.28
CA GLU A 429 -0.62 19.90 18.10
C GLU A 429 -0.91 20.46 19.52
N GLN A 430 -2.09 21.04 19.72
CA GLN A 430 -2.58 21.59 20.99
C GLN A 430 -3.49 20.62 21.78
N GLY A 431 -3.62 19.36 21.35
CA GLY A 431 -4.46 18.33 21.99
C GLY A 431 -5.98 18.46 21.76
N GLY A 432 -6.45 19.59 21.24
CA GLY A 432 -7.83 19.74 20.77
C GLY A 432 -8.11 18.92 19.51
N LEU A 433 -9.35 18.47 19.33
CA LEU A 433 -9.77 17.75 18.12
C LEU A 433 -9.67 18.66 16.87
N LYS A 434 -9.25 18.08 15.75
CA LYS A 434 -9.28 18.72 14.43
C LYS A 434 -10.72 19.01 14.02
N ASP A 435 -11.02 20.20 13.50
CA ASP A 435 -12.34 20.46 12.92
C ASP A 435 -12.53 19.62 11.63
N MET A 436 -13.73 19.07 11.52
CA MET A 436 -14.17 18.19 10.43
C MET A 436 -15.53 18.64 9.87
N SER A 437 -16.03 19.82 10.27
CA SER A 437 -17.28 20.44 9.79
C SER A 437 -17.40 20.52 8.26
N SER A 438 -16.27 20.70 7.57
CA SER A 438 -16.13 20.76 6.10
C SER A 438 -15.73 19.42 5.45
N ASN A 439 -15.77 18.31 6.21
CA ASN A 439 -15.46 16.99 5.70
C ASN A 439 -16.71 16.27 5.19
N GLU A 440 -16.71 15.95 3.90
CA GLU A 440 -17.77 15.24 3.20
C GLU A 440 -17.21 14.02 2.47
N CYS A 441 -18.11 13.14 2.00
CA CYS A 441 -17.81 12.02 1.12
C CYS A 441 -18.64 12.15 -0.16
N LYS A 442 -17.97 12.26 -1.31
CA LYS A 442 -18.61 12.39 -2.62
C LYS A 442 -18.32 11.15 -3.46
N LEU A 443 -19.36 10.61 -4.10
CA LEU A 443 -19.21 9.61 -5.16
C LEU A 443 -18.64 10.31 -6.40
N VAL A 444 -17.47 9.86 -6.87
CA VAL A 444 -16.76 10.38 -8.04
C VAL A 444 -17.14 9.60 -9.29
N PHE A 445 -17.23 8.27 -9.17
CA PHE A 445 -17.53 7.36 -10.26
C PHE A 445 -18.23 6.11 -9.73
N GLU A 446 -19.11 5.52 -10.56
CA GLU A 446 -19.80 4.26 -10.33
C GLU A 446 -20.01 3.60 -11.69
N GLY A 447 -19.69 2.32 -11.82
CA GLY A 447 -19.74 1.63 -13.11
C GLY A 447 -19.53 0.12 -13.01
N GLU A 448 -19.31 -0.52 -14.16
CA GLU A 448 -18.98 -1.93 -14.29
C GLU A 448 -17.56 -2.14 -14.83
N GLU A 449 -16.92 -3.22 -14.42
CA GLU A 449 -15.61 -3.63 -14.92
C GLU A 449 -15.59 -5.12 -15.31
N LYS A 450 -14.71 -5.47 -16.24
CA LYS A 450 -14.63 -6.82 -16.83
C LYS A 450 -14.11 -7.88 -15.84
N ALA A 451 -13.27 -7.47 -14.89
CA ALA A 451 -12.65 -8.32 -13.88
C ALA A 451 -12.19 -7.46 -12.69
N ARG A 452 -11.82 -8.09 -11.57
CA ARG A 452 -11.21 -7.41 -10.42
C ARG A 452 -9.77 -6.99 -10.75
N ALA A 453 -9.45 -5.71 -10.60
CA ALA A 453 -8.08 -5.18 -10.67
C ALA A 453 -7.31 -5.43 -9.36
N PHE A 454 -7.99 -5.46 -8.20
CA PHE A 454 -7.35 -5.65 -6.90
C PHE A 454 -7.54 -7.06 -6.35
N ARG A 455 -6.46 -7.70 -5.91
CA ARG A 455 -6.52 -9.07 -5.33
C ARG A 455 -7.10 -9.13 -3.91
N LYS A 456 -7.06 -8.02 -3.18
CA LYS A 456 -7.57 -7.87 -1.80
C LYS A 456 -7.87 -6.39 -1.54
N TRP A 457 -8.68 -6.10 -0.54
CA TRP A 457 -8.75 -4.75 0.03
C TRP A 457 -7.38 -4.33 0.61
N GLY A 458 -7.00 -3.07 0.41
CA GLY A 458 -5.77 -2.48 0.95
C GLY A 458 -5.94 -1.02 1.37
N SER A 459 -5.00 -0.53 2.18
CA SER A 459 -4.87 0.90 2.50
C SER A 459 -3.42 1.34 2.33
N LYS A 460 -3.23 2.56 1.83
CA LYS A 460 -1.92 3.14 1.51
C LYS A 460 -1.92 4.60 1.93
N VAL A 461 -0.90 5.01 2.69
CA VAL A 461 -0.60 6.42 2.93
C VAL A 461 0.31 6.89 1.81
N CYS A 462 -0.04 8.00 1.15
CA CYS A 462 0.79 8.67 0.16
C CYS A 462 1.07 10.12 0.59
N GLU A 463 2.28 10.63 0.34
CA GLU A 463 2.65 12.02 0.70
C GLU A 463 2.68 13.00 -0.48
N SER A 464 2.66 12.50 -1.72
CA SER A 464 2.54 13.28 -2.95
C SER A 464 1.52 12.67 -3.91
N ASP A 465 1.02 13.47 -4.85
CA ASP A 465 0.10 13.00 -5.91
C ASP A 465 0.78 11.94 -6.80
N SER A 466 2.08 12.10 -7.08
CA SER A 466 2.93 11.09 -7.73
C SER A 466 2.95 9.73 -7.02
N GLU A 467 2.99 9.69 -5.68
CA GLU A 467 2.94 8.42 -4.93
C GLU A 467 1.52 7.80 -4.94
N ALA A 468 0.48 8.63 -5.00
CA ALA A 468 -0.90 8.17 -5.22
C ALA A 468 -1.10 7.59 -6.63
N LYS A 469 -0.51 8.22 -7.66
CA LYS A 469 -0.49 7.69 -9.03
C LYS A 469 0.22 6.33 -9.13
N ASP A 470 1.42 6.16 -8.56
CA ASP A 470 2.11 4.84 -8.59
C ASP A 470 1.35 3.73 -7.83
N ALA A 471 0.62 4.09 -6.78
CA ALA A 471 -0.24 3.13 -6.08
C ALA A 471 -1.41 2.62 -6.96
N LEU A 472 -1.85 3.42 -7.95
CA LEU A 472 -2.96 3.12 -8.86
C LEU A 472 -2.53 2.63 -10.25
N SER A 473 -1.32 2.98 -10.72
CA SER A 473 -0.79 2.59 -12.03
C SER A 473 -0.81 1.06 -12.23
N ARG A 474 -0.53 0.32 -11.15
CA ARG A 474 -0.55 -1.15 -11.06
C ARG A 474 -1.93 -1.77 -11.30
N ALA A 475 -2.99 -0.98 -11.06
CA ALA A 475 -4.39 -1.32 -11.35
C ALA A 475 -4.92 -0.62 -12.60
N LYS A 476 -4.13 0.24 -13.26
CA LYS A 476 -4.53 1.15 -14.37
C LYS A 476 -5.70 2.08 -14.00
N MET A 477 -5.71 2.56 -12.75
CA MET A 477 -6.80 3.34 -12.14
C MET A 477 -6.38 4.76 -11.71
N ASP A 478 -5.22 5.22 -12.15
CA ASP A 478 -4.65 6.55 -11.90
C ASP A 478 -5.52 7.69 -12.46
N ASN A 479 -6.27 7.44 -13.53
CA ASN A 479 -7.30 8.35 -14.04
C ASN A 479 -8.33 8.78 -12.98
N PHE A 480 -8.70 7.89 -12.04
CA PHE A 480 -9.62 8.25 -10.95
C PHE A 480 -9.00 9.21 -9.93
N TRP A 481 -7.67 9.24 -9.79
CA TRP A 481 -6.98 10.24 -8.97
C TRP A 481 -7.02 11.62 -9.62
N ALA A 482 -6.77 11.69 -10.94
CA ALA A 482 -6.90 12.94 -11.69
C ALA A 482 -8.33 13.49 -11.63
N LEU A 483 -9.34 12.65 -11.84
CA LEU A 483 -10.76 13.02 -11.74
C LEU A 483 -11.12 13.53 -10.34
N ALA A 484 -10.74 12.82 -9.27
CA ALA A 484 -11.00 13.23 -7.89
C ALA A 484 -10.21 14.47 -7.43
N LYS A 485 -9.14 14.84 -8.14
CA LYS A 485 -8.39 16.10 -7.95
C LYS A 485 -8.99 17.29 -8.72
N GLY A 486 -9.73 17.03 -9.81
CA GLY A 486 -10.44 18.06 -10.59
C GLY A 486 -11.81 18.47 -10.04
N MET A 487 -12.39 17.67 -9.14
CA MET A 487 -13.61 17.99 -8.37
C MET A 487 -13.32 18.84 -7.13
#